data_AF-A0A2N1QL55-F1
#
_entry.id   AF-A0A2N1QL55-F1
#
_cell.length_a   1.000
_cell.length_b   1.000
_cell.length_c   1.000
_cell.angle_alpha   90.00
_cell.angle_beta   90.00
_cell.angle_gamma   90.00
#
_symmetry.space_group_name_H-M   'P 1'
#
loop_
_entity.id
_entity.type
_entity.pdbx_description
1 polymer ?
#
loop_
_entity_poly.entity_id
_entity_poly.type
_entity_poly.pdbx_seq_one_letter_code
_entity_poly.pdbx_strand_id
1 'polypeptide(L)'
;MRRSFIEINAEFQKALDVMEDTSRHVFITGKAGTGKSTLLEYFRQNTRKEVAVLAPTGVAALNVQGQTVHSFFGFKPSITPEKVKKVGGPEAKIYKEFDTIIIDEVSMVRADLLDCVEKFMRLNGPYRKQWFGGVQMIFVGDLYQLPPVVTPSEREIFSHRYESPYFFSAQVFKENTFEMGFIELEKVYRQTEQDFIELLNAIRNRTCTEKDIERLNRNHRPGVSAATDGFYITLTSTNDLAAKRNL
;
A
#
# COMPACT_ATOMS: atom_id res chain seq x y z
N MET A 1 -19.43 19.43 12.21
CA MET A 1 -18.54 18.25 12.04
C MET A 1 -19.45 17.03 11.91
N ARG A 2 -19.67 16.50 10.70
CA ARG A 2 -20.50 15.30 10.54
C ARG A 2 -19.70 14.14 11.14
N ARG A 3 -20.16 13.59 12.27
CA ARG A 3 -19.67 12.29 12.74
C ARG A 3 -20.10 11.28 11.68
N SER A 4 -19.19 10.88 10.81
CA SER A 4 -19.37 9.70 9.97
C SER A 4 -19.48 8.51 10.91
N PHE A 5 -20.65 7.87 10.96
CA PHE A 5 -20.79 6.58 11.63
C PHE A 5 -19.94 5.57 10.84
N ILE A 6 -18.83 5.14 11.44
CA ILE A 6 -18.01 4.07 10.90
C ILE A 6 -18.61 2.76 11.41
N GLU A 7 -18.97 1.88 10.49
CA GLU A 7 -19.35 0.51 10.84
C GLU A 7 -18.09 -0.28 11.16
N ILE A 8 -17.97 -0.75 12.41
CA ILE A 8 -16.88 -1.62 12.83
C ILE A 8 -17.40 -3.05 12.75
N ASN A 9 -17.04 -3.75 11.68
CA ASN A 9 -17.31 -5.18 11.55
C ASN A 9 -16.20 -6.02 12.23
N ALA A 10 -16.34 -7.34 12.22
CA ALA A 10 -15.41 -8.24 12.92
C ALA A 10 -13.97 -8.14 12.40
N GLU A 11 -13.78 -8.04 11.08
CA GLU A 11 -12.46 -7.92 10.45
C GLU A 11 -11.82 -6.56 10.78
N PHE A 12 -12.62 -5.50 10.79
CA PHE A 12 -12.19 -4.15 11.15
C PHE A 12 -11.76 -4.08 12.62
N GLN A 13 -12.57 -4.64 13.53
CA GLN A 13 -12.22 -4.73 14.95
C GLN A 13 -10.95 -5.55 15.15
N LYS A 14 -10.85 -6.73 14.51
CA LYS A 14 -9.65 -7.58 14.57
C LYS A 14 -8.41 -6.84 14.09
N ALA A 15 -8.52 -6.06 13.03
CA ALA A 15 -7.42 -5.23 12.56
C ALA A 15 -7.03 -4.18 13.61
N LEU A 16 -8.00 -3.46 14.17
CA LEU A 16 -7.76 -2.47 15.22
C LEU A 16 -7.10 -3.09 16.46
N ASP A 17 -7.55 -4.25 16.91
CA ASP A 17 -6.97 -4.95 18.08
C ASP A 17 -5.51 -5.30 17.84
N VAL A 18 -5.17 -5.83 16.64
CA VAL A 18 -3.77 -6.14 16.30
C VAL A 18 -2.93 -4.87 16.18
N MET A 19 -3.49 -3.82 15.57
CA MET A 19 -2.81 -2.54 15.35
C MET A 19 -2.59 -1.77 16.65
N GLU A 20 -3.52 -1.80 17.61
CA GLU A 20 -3.44 -1.05 18.88
C GLU A 20 -2.79 -1.88 19.99
N ASP A 21 -3.26 -3.10 20.23
CA ASP A 21 -2.96 -3.82 21.47
C ASP A 21 -1.77 -4.78 21.35
N THR A 22 -1.13 -4.87 20.18
CA THR A 22 0.03 -5.74 19.95
C THR A 22 1.17 -5.03 19.25
N SER A 23 2.36 -5.62 19.25
CA SER A 23 3.50 -5.20 18.41
C SER A 23 3.70 -6.09 17.17
N ARG A 24 2.72 -6.96 16.87
CA ARG A 24 2.83 -7.93 15.77
C ARG A 24 2.77 -7.23 14.42
N HIS A 25 3.69 -7.57 13.51
CA HIS A 25 3.60 -7.11 12.13
C HIS A 25 2.34 -7.68 11.48
N VAL A 26 1.67 -6.88 10.64
CA VAL A 26 0.43 -7.32 9.98
C VAL A 26 0.33 -6.76 8.57
N PHE A 27 -0.13 -7.60 7.65
CA PHE A 27 -0.57 -7.18 6.33
C PHE A 27 -2.10 -7.16 6.29
N ILE A 28 -2.65 -5.97 6.03
CA ILE A 28 -4.07 -5.72 5.89
C ILE A 28 -4.37 -5.51 4.41
N THR A 29 -5.06 -6.47 3.81
CA THR A 29 -5.49 -6.42 2.42
C THR A 29 -6.99 -6.27 2.31
N GLY A 30 -7.48 -6.05 1.10
CA GLY A 30 -8.89 -6.03 0.80
C GLY A 30 -9.13 -5.40 -0.56
N LYS A 31 -10.28 -5.71 -1.15
CA LYS A 31 -10.65 -5.19 -2.47
C LYS A 31 -10.80 -3.67 -2.48
N ALA A 32 -10.90 -3.07 -3.67
CA ALA A 32 -11.26 -1.67 -3.77
C ALA A 32 -12.60 -1.39 -3.07
N GLY A 33 -12.67 -0.34 -2.26
CA GLY A 33 -13.91 0.01 -1.56
C GLY A 33 -14.19 -0.76 -0.26
N THR A 34 -13.24 -1.53 0.26
CA THR A 34 -13.38 -2.30 1.52
C THR A 34 -13.09 -1.52 2.81
N GLY A 35 -12.84 -0.22 2.71
CA GLY A 35 -12.64 0.65 3.86
C GLY A 35 -11.20 0.72 4.42
N LYS A 36 -10.18 0.21 3.71
CA LYS A 36 -8.76 0.30 4.14
C LYS A 36 -8.33 1.70 4.55
N SER A 37 -8.58 2.72 3.73
CA SER A 37 -8.22 4.11 4.06
C SER A 37 -9.00 4.64 5.27
N THR A 38 -10.27 4.23 5.41
CA THR A 38 -11.10 4.56 6.58
C THR A 38 -10.57 3.90 7.85
N LEU A 39 -10.07 2.67 7.78
CA LEU A 39 -9.40 1.98 8.89
C LEU A 39 -8.17 2.76 9.34
N LEU A 40 -7.31 3.14 8.39
CA LEU A 40 -6.10 3.90 8.69
C LEU A 40 -6.40 5.26 9.30
N GLU A 41 -7.38 5.97 8.76
CA GLU A 41 -7.80 7.26 9.29
C GLU A 41 -8.38 7.13 10.71
N TYR A 42 -9.23 6.13 10.94
CA TYR A 42 -9.78 5.86 12.27
C TYR A 42 -8.68 5.50 13.26
N PHE A 43 -7.78 4.57 12.91
CA PHE A 43 -6.68 4.16 13.78
C PHE A 43 -5.80 5.36 14.15
N ARG A 44 -5.38 6.15 13.16
CA ARG A 44 -4.54 7.34 13.41
C ARG A 44 -5.20 8.38 14.33
N GLN A 45 -6.52 8.51 14.30
CA GLN A 45 -7.25 9.45 15.16
C GLN A 45 -7.47 8.96 16.59
N ASN A 46 -7.36 7.65 16.83
CA ASN A 46 -7.78 7.03 18.10
C ASN A 46 -6.65 6.24 18.80
N THR A 47 -5.53 6.00 18.13
CA THR A 47 -4.40 5.24 18.67
C THR A 47 -3.64 6.03 19.74
N ARG A 48 -3.07 5.32 20.71
CA ARG A 48 -2.14 5.87 21.70
C ARG A 48 -0.68 5.75 21.28
N LYS A 49 -0.41 5.07 20.17
CA LYS A 49 0.93 4.82 19.65
C LYS A 49 1.48 6.02 18.90
N GLU A 50 2.79 6.17 18.92
CA GLU A 50 3.47 7.06 18.00
C GLU A 50 3.59 6.38 16.63
N VAL A 51 2.83 6.89 15.66
CA VAL A 51 2.64 6.25 14.35
C VAL A 51 3.20 7.13 13.23
N ALA A 52 4.06 6.55 12.38
CA ALA A 52 4.39 7.12 11.07
C ALA A 52 3.56 6.44 9.97
N VAL A 53 2.89 7.23 9.12
CA VAL A 53 2.17 6.72 7.95
C VAL A 53 2.94 7.07 6.69
N LEU A 54 3.29 6.04 5.92
CA LEU A 54 4.12 6.12 4.73
C LEU A 54 3.39 5.59 3.51
N ALA A 55 3.85 6.01 2.33
CA ALA A 55 3.39 5.47 1.06
C ALA A 55 4.53 5.43 0.01
N PRO A 56 4.43 4.63 -1.05
CA PRO A 56 5.48 4.51 -2.06
C PRO A 56 5.60 5.73 -2.99
N THR A 57 4.50 6.46 -3.22
CA THR A 57 4.46 7.61 -4.14
C THR A 57 4.00 8.89 -3.44
N GLY A 58 4.36 10.06 -4.00
CA GLY A 58 3.98 11.35 -3.43
C GLY A 58 2.46 11.57 -3.37
N VAL A 59 1.73 11.15 -4.40
CA VAL A 59 0.26 11.26 -4.44
C VAL A 59 -0.38 10.38 -3.37
N ALA A 60 0.08 9.13 -3.23
CA ALA A 60 -0.40 8.23 -2.19
C ALA A 60 -0.09 8.77 -0.78
N ALA A 61 1.14 9.31 -0.59
CA ALA A 61 1.55 9.91 0.68
C ALA A 61 0.66 11.11 1.06
N LEU A 62 0.30 11.97 0.10
CA LEU A 62 -0.62 13.08 0.33
C LEU A 62 -2.02 12.60 0.74
N ASN A 63 -2.53 11.55 0.08
CA ASN A 63 -3.86 10.99 0.38
C ASN A 63 -3.97 10.45 1.82
N VAL A 64 -2.89 9.87 2.34
CA VAL A 64 -2.84 9.39 3.74
C VAL A 64 -2.31 10.44 4.72
N GLN A 65 -2.06 11.67 4.25
CA GLN A 65 -1.42 12.76 5.00
C GLN A 65 -0.12 12.32 5.69
N GLY A 66 0.65 11.50 4.99
CA GLY A 66 1.90 10.91 5.44
C GLY A 66 3.09 11.41 4.63
N GLN A 67 4.13 10.60 4.58
CA GLN A 67 5.33 10.87 3.78
C GLN A 67 5.64 9.72 2.85
N THR A 68 6.50 9.95 1.85
CA THR A 68 6.99 8.82 1.06
C THR A 68 7.98 8.00 1.88
N VAL A 69 8.05 6.69 1.64
CA VAL A 69 9.07 5.80 2.25
C VAL A 69 10.47 6.38 2.03
N HIS A 70 10.75 6.90 0.83
CA HIS A 70 12.05 7.49 0.51
C HIS A 70 12.34 8.75 1.33
N SER A 71 11.36 9.66 1.44
CA SER A 71 11.53 10.90 2.21
C SER A 71 11.72 10.63 3.70
N PHE A 72 10.92 9.72 4.27
CA PHE A 72 10.95 9.43 5.71
C PHE A 72 12.30 8.83 6.14
N PHE A 73 12.83 7.87 5.38
CA PHE A 73 14.12 7.23 5.70
C PHE A 73 15.34 7.94 5.11
N GLY A 74 15.16 9.05 4.39
CA GLY A 74 16.25 9.76 3.70
C GLY A 74 16.91 8.93 2.59
N PHE A 75 16.16 8.03 1.95
CA PHE A 75 16.66 7.18 0.88
C PHE A 75 16.73 7.94 -0.45
N LYS A 76 17.87 7.79 -1.13
CA LYS A 76 18.00 8.21 -2.53
C LYS A 76 17.23 7.24 -3.44
N PRO A 77 16.79 7.66 -4.65
CA PRO A 77 16.11 6.76 -5.59
C PRO A 77 16.92 5.50 -5.95
N SER A 78 18.25 5.56 -5.86
CA SER A 78 19.17 4.44 -6.10
C SER A 78 19.61 3.70 -4.84
N ILE A 79 18.84 3.80 -3.76
CA ILE A 79 19.09 3.09 -2.51
C ILE A 79 19.13 1.57 -2.77
N THR A 80 20.05 0.90 -2.09
CA THR A 80 20.11 -0.57 -2.05
C THR A 80 20.45 -0.97 -0.62
N PRO A 81 20.19 -2.24 -0.22
CA PRO A 81 20.49 -2.69 1.14
C PRO A 81 21.95 -2.43 1.55
N GLU A 82 22.91 -2.50 0.63
CA GLU A 82 24.34 -2.25 0.87
C GLU A 82 24.63 -0.77 1.19
N LYS A 83 23.82 0.15 0.65
CA LYS A 83 23.98 1.60 0.85
C LYS A 83 23.30 2.13 2.11
N VAL A 84 22.46 1.32 2.76
CA VAL A 84 21.81 1.68 4.03
C VAL A 84 22.84 1.83 5.14
N LYS A 85 22.78 2.96 5.84
CA LYS A 85 23.72 3.33 6.91
C LYS A 85 22.97 3.76 8.16
N LYS A 86 23.68 3.72 9.29
CA LYS A 86 23.20 4.30 10.54
C LYS A 86 23.16 5.82 10.42
N VAL A 87 22.07 6.43 10.85
CA VAL A 87 21.92 7.88 10.94
C VAL A 87 22.65 8.37 12.19
N GLY A 88 23.37 9.48 12.07
CA GLY A 88 24.05 10.15 13.17
C GLY A 88 23.24 11.32 13.72
N GLY A 89 23.65 11.85 14.86
CA GLY A 89 23.08 13.08 15.40
C GLY A 89 21.67 12.95 16.00
N PRO A 90 21.02 14.09 16.28
CA PRO A 90 19.69 14.13 16.92
C PRO A 90 18.60 13.41 16.11
N GLU A 91 18.71 13.46 14.78
CA GLU A 91 17.78 12.85 13.83
C GLU A 91 17.68 11.33 14.01
N ALA A 92 18.75 10.67 14.45
CA ALA A 92 18.73 9.23 14.72
C ALA A 92 17.80 8.84 15.89
N LYS A 93 17.48 9.79 16.77
CA LYS A 93 16.61 9.53 17.93
C LYS A 93 15.14 9.39 17.51
N ILE A 94 14.70 10.10 16.46
CA ILE A 94 13.29 10.11 16.06
C ILE A 94 12.77 8.70 15.73
N TYR A 95 13.61 7.86 15.11
CA TYR A 95 13.25 6.49 14.73
C TYR A 95 13.08 5.55 15.93
N LYS A 96 13.47 5.99 17.14
CA LYS A 96 13.28 5.25 18.38
C LYS A 96 11.99 5.60 19.10
N GLU A 97 11.38 6.72 18.73
CA GLU A 97 10.15 7.21 19.35
C GLU A 97 8.90 6.57 18.71
N PHE A 98 9.01 6.05 17.49
CA PHE A 98 7.89 5.40 16.82
C PHE A 98 7.65 3.98 17.36
N ASP A 99 6.40 3.72 17.74
CA ASP A 99 5.91 2.38 18.07
C ASP A 99 5.52 1.62 16.80
N THR A 100 5.07 2.33 15.77
CA THR A 100 4.46 1.74 14.58
C THR A 100 4.75 2.53 13.31
N ILE A 101 5.05 1.80 12.23
CA ILE A 101 5.16 2.35 10.88
C ILE A 101 4.14 1.65 10.00
N ILE A 102 3.29 2.45 9.38
CA ILE A 102 2.29 2.01 8.41
C ILE A 102 2.81 2.30 7.01
N ILE A 103 2.74 1.35 6.09
CA ILE A 103 3.00 1.56 4.67
C ILE A 103 1.72 1.26 3.90
N ASP A 104 1.03 2.32 3.45
CA ASP A 104 -0.12 2.21 2.55
C ASP A 104 0.33 2.01 1.10
N GLU A 105 -0.55 1.44 0.28
CA GLU A 105 -0.27 1.00 -1.10
C GLU A 105 0.98 0.11 -1.21
N VAL A 106 1.17 -0.80 -0.24
CA VAL A 106 2.35 -1.69 -0.16
C VAL A 106 2.56 -2.53 -1.42
N SER A 107 1.51 -2.75 -2.22
CA SER A 107 1.61 -3.49 -3.49
C SER A 107 2.58 -2.84 -4.48
N MET A 108 2.82 -1.53 -4.39
CA MET A 108 3.79 -0.82 -5.22
C MET A 108 5.20 -0.79 -4.63
N VAL A 109 5.39 -1.30 -3.40
CA VAL A 109 6.69 -1.34 -2.73
C VAL A 109 7.51 -2.51 -3.26
N ARG A 110 8.75 -2.21 -3.65
CA ARG A 110 9.70 -3.21 -4.10
C ARG A 110 10.28 -4.02 -2.95
N ALA A 111 10.59 -5.29 -3.20
CA ALA A 111 11.26 -6.19 -2.25
C ALA A 111 12.53 -5.58 -1.64
N ASP A 112 13.38 -5.00 -2.48
CA ASP A 112 14.65 -4.41 -2.06
C ASP A 112 14.50 -3.15 -1.20
N LEU A 113 13.48 -2.33 -1.50
CA LEU A 113 13.16 -1.16 -0.70
C LEU A 113 12.71 -1.59 0.71
N LEU A 114 11.94 -2.67 0.82
CA LEU A 114 11.55 -3.19 2.12
C LEU A 114 12.74 -3.77 2.90
N ASP A 115 13.66 -4.48 2.24
CA ASP A 115 14.94 -4.89 2.86
C ASP A 115 15.76 -3.68 3.33
N CYS A 116 15.71 -2.55 2.59
CA CYS A 116 16.35 -1.31 3.03
C CYS A 116 15.72 -0.77 4.31
N VAL A 117 14.38 -0.76 4.39
CA VAL A 117 13.64 -0.35 5.59
C VAL A 117 13.96 -1.25 6.78
N GLU A 118 13.96 -2.56 6.60
CA GLU A 118 14.29 -3.56 7.62
C GLU A 118 15.69 -3.29 8.20
N LYS A 119 16.69 -3.21 7.31
CA LYS A 119 18.08 -2.98 7.70
C LYS A 119 18.26 -1.62 8.37
N PHE A 120 17.59 -0.59 7.85
CA PHE A 120 17.65 0.75 8.42
C PHE A 120 17.10 0.76 9.84
N MET A 121 15.93 0.14 10.05
CA MET A 121 15.30 0.11 11.37
C MET A 121 16.08 -0.74 12.37
N ARG A 122 16.75 -1.83 11.95
CA ARG A 122 17.71 -2.52 12.82
C ARG A 122 18.89 -1.63 13.24
N LEU A 123 19.35 -0.73 12.37
CA LEU A 123 20.48 0.15 12.68
C LEU A 123 20.09 1.35 13.56
N ASN A 124 18.86 1.86 13.40
CA ASN A 124 18.44 3.15 13.93
C ASN A 124 17.27 3.08 14.93
N GLY A 125 16.47 2.01 14.88
CA GLY A 125 15.33 1.80 15.76
C GLY A 125 15.71 1.44 17.20
N PRO A 126 14.71 1.26 18.08
CA PRO A 126 14.91 1.09 19.51
C PRO A 126 15.64 -0.23 19.85
N TYR A 127 15.34 -1.32 19.13
CA TYR A 127 15.82 -2.67 19.44
C TYR A 127 16.52 -3.33 18.26
N ARG A 128 17.82 -3.07 18.10
CA ARG A 128 18.66 -3.56 16.98
C ARG A 128 18.58 -5.08 16.67
N LYS A 129 18.35 -5.91 17.69
CA LYS A 129 18.29 -7.37 17.53
C LYS A 129 16.93 -7.88 17.05
N GLN A 130 15.89 -7.05 17.09
CA GLN A 130 14.53 -7.39 16.65
C GLN A 130 14.29 -6.98 15.19
N TRP A 131 13.33 -7.64 14.55
CA TRP A 131 12.87 -7.28 13.21
C TRP A 131 12.38 -5.84 13.18
N PHE A 132 12.73 -5.10 12.13
CA PHE A 132 12.40 -3.67 11.99
C PHE A 132 12.77 -2.84 13.24
N GLY A 133 13.85 -3.21 13.92
CA GLY A 133 14.27 -2.51 15.15
C GLY A 133 13.27 -2.62 16.30
N GLY A 134 12.34 -3.58 16.25
CA GLY A 134 11.26 -3.75 17.23
C GLY A 134 10.07 -2.80 17.05
N VAL A 135 10.04 -2.02 15.97
CA VAL A 135 8.89 -1.19 15.60
C VAL A 135 7.87 -2.05 14.86
N GLN A 136 6.59 -1.93 15.22
CA GLN A 136 5.53 -2.65 14.55
C GLN A 136 5.39 -2.17 13.11
N MET A 137 5.25 -3.11 12.17
CA MET A 137 5.05 -2.80 10.75
C MET A 137 3.63 -3.18 10.36
N ILE A 138 2.88 -2.23 9.84
CA ILE A 138 1.54 -2.46 9.29
C ILE A 138 1.61 -2.17 7.79
N PHE A 139 1.39 -3.19 6.98
CA PHE A 139 1.34 -3.06 5.54
C PHE A 139 -0.13 -3.00 5.10
N VAL A 140 -0.50 -2.02 4.28
CA VAL A 140 -1.86 -1.88 3.77
C VAL A 140 -1.81 -1.78 2.25
N GLY A 141 -2.69 -2.50 1.55
CA GLY A 141 -2.75 -2.41 0.10
C GLY A 141 -3.60 -3.50 -0.54
N ASP A 142 -3.57 -3.56 -1.86
CA ASP A 142 -4.27 -4.59 -2.64
C ASP A 142 -3.34 -5.12 -3.72
N LEU A 143 -2.91 -6.39 -3.57
CA LEU A 143 -1.94 -7.02 -4.49
C LEU A 143 -2.42 -7.12 -5.94
N TYR A 144 -3.73 -6.94 -6.18
CA TYR A 144 -4.32 -7.01 -7.52
C TYR A 144 -4.46 -5.65 -8.22
N GLN A 145 -4.07 -4.54 -7.58
CA GLN A 145 -4.19 -3.21 -8.20
C GLN A 145 -2.98 -2.86 -9.05
N LEU A 146 -1.92 -2.34 -8.43
CA LEU A 146 -0.73 -1.86 -9.14
C LEU A 146 0.53 -2.55 -8.58
N PRO A 147 1.31 -3.21 -9.45
CA PRO A 147 2.57 -3.83 -9.06
C PRO A 147 3.67 -2.76 -8.89
N PRO A 148 4.79 -3.12 -8.25
CA PRO A 148 5.97 -2.26 -8.24
C PRO A 148 6.50 -2.06 -9.66
N VAL A 149 6.98 -0.85 -9.96
CA VAL A 149 7.61 -0.55 -11.24
C VAL A 149 9.09 -0.94 -11.17
N VAL A 150 9.51 -1.84 -12.08
CA VAL A 150 10.92 -2.24 -12.25
C VAL A 150 11.30 -2.05 -13.71
N THR A 151 12.32 -1.22 -13.94
CA THR A 151 12.81 -0.93 -15.29
C THR A 151 13.52 -2.15 -15.90
N PRO A 152 13.59 -2.28 -17.24
CA PRO A 152 14.26 -3.40 -17.88
C PRO A 152 15.71 -3.63 -17.41
N SER A 153 16.46 -2.55 -17.18
CA SER A 153 17.83 -2.59 -16.65
C SER A 153 17.93 -3.10 -15.21
N GLU A 154 16.89 -2.90 -14.40
CA GLU A 154 16.86 -3.38 -13.02
C GLU A 154 16.38 -4.83 -12.93
N ARG A 155 15.59 -5.31 -13.90
CA ARG A 155 14.98 -6.65 -13.85
C ARG A 155 15.99 -7.78 -13.69
N GLU A 156 17.10 -7.72 -14.43
CA GLU A 156 18.14 -8.74 -14.36
C GLU A 156 18.77 -8.81 -12.97
N ILE A 157 19.12 -7.66 -12.40
CA ILE A 157 19.67 -7.56 -11.04
C ILE A 157 18.64 -8.06 -10.01
N PHE A 158 17.37 -7.71 -10.21
CA PHE A 158 16.27 -8.16 -9.35
C PHE A 158 16.11 -9.67 -9.36
N SER A 159 16.04 -10.29 -10.53
CA SER A 159 15.75 -11.71 -10.64
C SER A 159 16.85 -12.59 -10.04
N HIS A 160 18.07 -12.08 -9.93
CA HIS A 160 19.16 -12.77 -9.23
C HIS A 160 19.02 -12.75 -7.71
N ARG A 161 18.33 -11.76 -7.13
CA ARG A 161 18.25 -11.56 -5.67
C ARG A 161 16.86 -11.84 -5.08
N TYR A 162 15.81 -11.61 -5.85
CA TYR A 162 14.42 -11.74 -5.42
C TYR A 162 13.65 -12.57 -6.44
N GLU A 163 12.75 -13.42 -5.94
CA GLU A 163 11.86 -14.24 -6.78
C GLU A 163 10.88 -13.38 -7.59
N SER A 164 10.51 -12.23 -7.03
CA SER A 164 9.64 -11.27 -7.67
C SER A 164 9.96 -9.86 -7.16
N PRO A 165 9.49 -8.80 -7.85
CA PRO A 165 9.73 -7.44 -7.39
C PRO A 165 8.84 -7.04 -6.21
N TYR A 166 7.79 -7.80 -5.87
CA TYR A 166 6.83 -7.44 -4.83
C TYR A 166 7.45 -7.48 -3.43
N PHE A 167 6.96 -6.63 -2.53
CA PHE A 167 7.47 -6.52 -1.16
C PHE A 167 7.57 -7.88 -0.44
N PHE A 168 6.61 -8.79 -0.65
CA PHE A 168 6.59 -10.11 -0.01
C PHE A 168 7.72 -11.04 -0.46
N SER A 169 8.49 -10.69 -1.49
CA SER A 169 9.73 -11.38 -1.87
C SER A 169 10.97 -10.87 -1.14
N ALA A 170 10.85 -9.86 -0.27
CA ALA A 170 11.93 -9.37 0.58
C ALA A 170 12.52 -10.48 1.46
N GLN A 171 13.80 -10.38 1.81
CA GLN A 171 14.51 -11.47 2.50
C GLN A 171 13.94 -11.73 3.90
N VAL A 172 13.43 -10.69 4.56
CA VAL A 172 12.79 -10.80 5.87
C VAL A 172 11.68 -11.85 5.91
N PHE A 173 10.93 -12.05 4.83
CA PHE A 173 9.83 -13.03 4.77
C PHE A 173 10.31 -14.48 4.60
N LYS A 174 11.58 -14.69 4.27
CA LYS A 174 12.19 -16.03 4.15
C LYS A 174 12.72 -16.54 5.48
N GLU A 175 12.76 -15.68 6.49
CA GLU A 175 13.32 -15.99 7.80
C GLU A 175 12.28 -16.66 8.68
N ASN A 176 12.57 -17.88 9.16
CA ASN A 176 11.64 -18.66 9.99
C ASN A 176 11.27 -17.98 11.33
N THR A 177 12.04 -16.98 11.74
CA THR A 177 11.81 -16.22 12.99
C THR A 177 10.98 -14.95 12.77
N PHE A 178 10.65 -14.63 11.51
CA PHE A 178 9.81 -13.50 11.20
C PHE A 178 8.36 -13.94 11.06
N GLU A 179 7.48 -13.33 11.84
CA GLU A 179 6.04 -13.58 11.79
C GLU A 179 5.30 -12.31 11.39
N MET A 180 4.35 -12.46 10.47
CA MET A 180 3.43 -11.41 10.07
C MET A 180 2.01 -11.96 10.00
N GLY A 181 1.08 -11.29 10.68
CA GLY A 181 -0.34 -11.59 10.59
C GLY A 181 -0.90 -11.18 9.22
N PHE A 182 -2.00 -11.83 8.82
CA PHE A 182 -2.73 -11.51 7.60
C PHE A 182 -4.19 -11.25 7.92
N ILE A 183 -4.72 -10.13 7.45
CA ILE A 183 -6.14 -9.75 7.61
C ILE A 183 -6.66 -9.28 6.25
N GLU A 184 -7.74 -9.90 5.77
CA GLU A 184 -8.43 -9.47 4.56
C GLU A 184 -9.76 -8.81 4.94
N LEU A 185 -9.96 -7.57 4.49
CA LEU A 185 -11.23 -6.87 4.59
C LEU A 185 -12.12 -7.29 3.42
N GLU A 186 -13.19 -8.02 3.72
CA GLU A 186 -14.06 -8.62 2.69
C GLU A 186 -15.23 -7.71 2.30
N LYS A 187 -15.79 -6.95 3.27
CA LYS A 187 -16.99 -6.15 3.05
C LYS A 187 -16.71 -4.95 2.15
N VAL A 188 -17.37 -4.90 0.99
CA VAL A 188 -17.31 -3.78 0.04
C VAL A 188 -18.37 -2.75 0.40
N TYR A 189 -17.94 -1.50 0.61
CA TYR A 189 -18.83 -0.37 0.96
C TYR A 189 -19.10 0.58 -0.21
N ARG A 190 -18.16 0.69 -1.15
CA ARG A 190 -18.21 1.71 -2.23
C ARG A 190 -19.25 1.37 -3.30
N GLN A 191 -19.42 0.10 -3.62
CA GLN A 191 -20.36 -0.38 -4.65
C GLN A 191 -21.51 -1.11 -3.97
N THR A 192 -22.75 -0.77 -4.31
CA THR A 192 -23.96 -1.44 -3.83
C THR A 192 -24.57 -2.38 -4.87
N GLU A 193 -24.20 -2.22 -6.14
CA GLU A 193 -24.71 -3.02 -7.24
C GLU A 193 -23.99 -4.37 -7.31
N GLN A 194 -24.67 -5.43 -6.85
CA GLN A 194 -24.14 -6.80 -6.79
C GLN A 194 -23.56 -7.25 -8.12
N ASP A 195 -24.29 -7.04 -9.21
CA ASP A 195 -23.84 -7.38 -10.54
C ASP A 195 -22.49 -6.71 -10.86
N PHE A 196 -22.28 -5.43 -10.51
CA PHE A 196 -21.03 -4.72 -10.82
C PHE A 196 -19.86 -5.23 -9.96
N ILE A 197 -20.12 -5.57 -8.70
CA ILE A 197 -19.14 -6.19 -7.81
C ILE A 197 -18.65 -7.52 -8.38
N GLU A 198 -19.56 -8.36 -8.87
CA GLU A 198 -19.23 -9.65 -9.48
C GLU A 198 -18.33 -9.49 -10.72
N LEU A 199 -18.66 -8.54 -11.60
CA LEU A 199 -17.84 -8.22 -12.78
C LEU A 199 -16.43 -7.78 -12.39
N LEU A 200 -16.30 -6.85 -11.44
CA LEU A 200 -14.99 -6.38 -10.97
C LEU A 200 -14.18 -7.51 -10.32
N ASN A 201 -14.83 -8.40 -9.58
CA ASN A 201 -14.18 -9.58 -8.98
C ASN A 201 -13.70 -10.57 -10.05
N ALA A 202 -14.49 -10.81 -11.10
CA ALA A 202 -14.10 -11.68 -12.20
C ALA A 202 -12.88 -11.13 -12.97
N ILE A 203 -12.83 -9.81 -13.21
CA ILE A 203 -11.67 -9.13 -13.79
C ILE A 203 -10.45 -9.27 -12.88
N ARG A 204 -10.60 -8.94 -11.58
CA ARG A 204 -9.53 -9.04 -10.57
C ARG A 204 -8.89 -10.44 -10.54
N ASN A 205 -9.72 -11.48 -10.55
CA ASN A 205 -9.29 -12.86 -10.39
C ASN A 205 -8.92 -13.54 -11.72
N ARG A 206 -8.98 -12.81 -12.85
CA ARG A 206 -8.77 -13.35 -14.21
C ARG A 206 -9.72 -14.51 -14.56
N THR A 207 -10.95 -14.47 -14.04
CA THR A 207 -12.01 -15.46 -14.32
C THR A 207 -13.15 -14.87 -15.16
N CYS A 208 -12.87 -13.76 -15.86
CA CYS A 208 -13.83 -13.06 -16.69
C CYS A 208 -14.29 -13.94 -17.87
N THR A 209 -15.60 -14.08 -18.05
CA THR A 209 -16.20 -14.82 -19.16
C THR A 209 -16.50 -13.91 -20.35
N GLU A 210 -16.81 -14.49 -21.51
CA GLU A 210 -17.27 -13.69 -22.67
C GLU A 210 -18.51 -12.85 -22.34
N LYS A 211 -19.45 -13.39 -21.54
CA LYS A 211 -20.64 -12.66 -21.07
C LYS A 211 -20.29 -11.44 -20.22
N ASP A 212 -19.25 -11.54 -19.40
CA ASP A 212 -18.76 -10.43 -18.58
C ASP A 212 -18.16 -9.32 -19.44
N ILE A 213 -17.42 -9.69 -20.50
CA ILE A 213 -16.87 -8.75 -21.47
C ILE A 213 -17.97 -8.09 -22.30
N GLU A 214 -18.93 -8.86 -22.81
CA GLU A 214 -20.11 -8.32 -23.50
C GLU A 214 -20.85 -7.32 -22.61
N ARG A 215 -21.04 -7.66 -21.34
CA ARG A 215 -21.66 -6.80 -20.35
C ARG A 215 -20.89 -5.51 -20.12
N LEU A 216 -19.56 -5.56 -20.00
CA LEU A 216 -18.72 -4.37 -19.91
C LEU A 216 -18.86 -3.49 -21.15
N ASN A 217 -18.84 -4.11 -22.34
CA ASN A 217 -18.93 -3.45 -23.64
C ASN A 217 -20.30 -2.79 -23.89
N ARG A 218 -21.37 -3.16 -23.17
CA ARG A 218 -22.65 -2.41 -23.24
C ARG A 218 -22.51 -0.95 -22.82
N ASN A 219 -21.49 -0.62 -22.03
CA ASN A 219 -21.19 0.76 -21.64
C ASN A 219 -20.32 1.51 -22.66
N HIS A 220 -19.85 0.84 -23.72
CA HIS A 220 -19.08 1.49 -24.79
C HIS A 220 -20.00 2.35 -25.66
N ARG A 221 -19.92 3.67 -25.46
CA ARG A 221 -20.65 4.66 -26.23
C ARG A 221 -19.67 5.46 -27.09
N PRO A 222 -19.48 5.08 -28.37
CA PRO A 222 -18.56 5.79 -29.25
C PRO A 222 -19.06 7.23 -29.46
N GLY A 223 -18.14 8.19 -29.51
CA GLY A 223 -18.48 9.59 -29.81
C GLY A 223 -19.08 10.39 -28.65
N VAL A 224 -19.12 9.87 -27.42
CA VAL A 224 -19.44 10.69 -26.23
C VAL A 224 -18.33 11.72 -26.05
N SER A 225 -18.63 12.95 -26.46
CA SER A 225 -17.82 14.13 -26.17
C SER A 225 -18.12 14.58 -24.75
N ALA A 226 -17.07 14.90 -23.98
CA ALA A 226 -17.18 15.49 -22.65
C ALA A 226 -17.92 16.85 -22.65
N ALA A 227 -18.30 17.37 -23.82
CA ALA A 227 -19.04 18.61 -24.01
C ALA A 227 -20.55 18.55 -23.68
N THR A 228 -21.07 17.42 -23.22
CA THR A 228 -22.50 17.29 -22.84
C THR A 228 -22.66 17.22 -21.32
N ASP A 229 -23.02 18.36 -20.71
CA ASP A 229 -23.62 18.61 -19.37
C ASP A 229 -23.13 17.81 -18.14
N GLY A 230 -22.02 17.07 -18.22
CA GLY A 230 -21.52 16.22 -17.15
C GLY A 230 -20.03 16.42 -16.86
N PHE A 231 -19.66 16.32 -15.58
CA PHE A 231 -18.26 16.27 -15.15
C PHE A 231 -17.66 14.88 -15.45
N TYR A 232 -17.08 14.72 -16.65
CA TYR A 232 -16.37 13.51 -17.04
C TYR A 232 -14.86 13.70 -16.95
N ILE A 233 -14.16 12.70 -16.39
CA ILE A 233 -12.70 12.60 -16.45
C ILE A 233 -12.33 11.54 -17.47
N THR A 234 -11.43 11.89 -18.39
CA THR A 234 -10.94 10.96 -19.41
C THR A 234 -9.70 10.22 -18.90
N LEU A 235 -9.78 8.90 -18.84
CA LEU A 235 -8.63 8.04 -18.49
C LEU A 235 -7.91 7.60 -19.78
N THR A 236 -6.58 7.70 -19.78
CA THR A 236 -5.72 7.22 -20.88
C THR A 236 -4.62 6.32 -20.33
N SER A 237 -4.10 5.43 -21.16
CA SER A 237 -3.04 4.49 -20.76
C SER A 237 -1.66 5.15 -20.60
N THR A 238 -1.42 6.31 -21.22
CA THR A 238 -0.15 7.03 -21.14
C THR A 238 -0.35 8.52 -20.86
N ASN A 239 0.67 9.12 -20.26
CA ASN A 239 0.72 10.57 -20.01
C ASN A 239 0.72 11.37 -21.31
N ASP A 240 1.37 10.88 -22.37
CA ASP A 240 1.39 11.54 -23.68
C ASP A 240 -0.01 11.63 -24.30
N LEU A 241 -0.84 10.60 -24.13
CA LEU A 241 -2.24 10.61 -24.59
C LEU A 241 -3.11 11.57 -23.77
N ALA A 242 -2.88 11.64 -22.46
CA ALA A 242 -3.57 12.61 -21.60
C ALA A 242 -3.18 14.05 -21.97
N ALA A 243 -1.88 14.31 -22.15
CA ALA A 243 -1.37 15.62 -22.52
C ALA A 243 -1.97 16.12 -23.84
N LYS A 244 -2.05 15.25 -24.87
CA LYS A 244 -2.69 15.57 -26.15
C LYS A 244 -4.19 15.88 -26.05
N ARG A 245 -4.87 15.43 -24.99
CA ARG A 245 -6.31 15.70 -24.75
C ARG A 245 -6.56 16.90 -23.85
N ASN A 246 -5.59 17.27 -23.03
CA ASN A 246 -5.68 18.43 -22.14
C ASN A 246 -5.27 19.74 -22.81
N LEU A 247 -4.65 19.66 -24.00
CA LEU A 247 -4.35 20.78 -24.90
C LEU A 247 -5.53 21.05 -25.83
#